data_AF-A0A7J3B7P2-F1
#
_entry.id   AF-A0A7J3B7P2-F1
#
_cell.length_a   1.000
_cell.length_b   1.000
_cell.length_c   1.000
_cell.angle_alpha   90.00
_cell.angle_beta   90.00
_cell.angle_gamma   90.00
#
_symmetry.space_group_name_H-M   'P 1'
#
loop_
_entity.id
_entity.type
_entity.pdbx_description
1 polymer ?
#
loop_
_entity_poly.entity_id
_entity_poly.type
_entity_poly.pdbx_seq_one_letter_code
_entity_poly.pdbx_strand_id
1 'polypeptide(L)'
;MKWKEAGKIRRGDVLIGFGGGKLRETKVLNTIKTRSETVRITTEFGKSIVVTPEHPFYVSPSRTIRADRSIGREIIILDPDSIEIGGKVKAGKERVVKIEYSGVKTINHFETETHNYISESFISHNCDTKYSYYGGDKRDVESLVEEAKSYSTKYVSITGGEPLLQRDVYPLMHRLLDNDFYVILETSGSISIEDVPTEDNMIISMDIKTPSSDMVEHNLYDNIELLGKKDYLKFVIADEKDFTFAKSIIEKYPFEGEIIFQPEGGKNLKWLAEKVLKERLNIRVLPQLHKFIWGDKRGV
;
A
#
# COMPACT_ATOMS: atom_id res chain seq x y z
N MET A 1 25.31 5.76 -3.36
CA MET A 1 23.95 6.31 -3.19
C MET A 1 23.76 6.72 -1.74
N LYS A 2 22.90 7.69 -1.44
CA LYS A 2 22.61 8.10 -0.06
C LYS A 2 21.11 8.36 0.09
N TRP A 3 20.57 8.13 1.28
CA TRP A 3 19.24 8.61 1.64
C TRP A 3 19.20 10.13 1.53
N LYS A 4 18.18 10.64 0.85
CA LYS A 4 17.92 12.06 0.77
C LYS A 4 16.51 12.31 1.28
N GLU A 5 16.41 13.05 2.37
CA GLU A 5 15.14 13.55 2.88
C GLU A 5 14.40 14.31 1.78
N ALA A 6 13.07 14.27 1.79
CA ALA A 6 12.19 14.93 0.83
C ALA A 6 12.65 16.36 0.50
N GLY A 7 12.84 17.16 1.55
CA GLY A 7 13.24 18.57 1.47
C GLY A 7 14.65 18.82 0.93
N LYS A 8 15.47 17.78 0.78
CA LYS A 8 16.84 17.84 0.25
C LYS A 8 16.93 17.43 -1.22
N ILE A 9 15.87 16.90 -1.83
CA ILE A 9 15.85 16.53 -3.26
C ILE A 9 15.90 17.79 -4.15
N ARG A 10 16.69 17.74 -5.23
CA ARG A 10 16.99 18.85 -6.13
C ARG A 10 16.87 18.42 -7.59
N ARG A 11 16.64 19.38 -8.48
CA ARG A 11 16.74 19.17 -9.93
C ARG A 11 18.10 18.55 -10.30
N GLY A 12 18.08 17.53 -11.14
CA GLY A 12 19.26 16.77 -11.57
C GLY A 12 19.55 15.53 -10.73
N ASP A 13 18.93 15.39 -9.55
CA ASP A 13 19.00 14.14 -8.79
C ASP A 13 18.41 12.98 -9.63
N VAL A 14 19.02 11.80 -9.53
CA VAL A 14 18.48 10.57 -10.11
C VAL A 14 17.76 9.80 -9.01
N LEU A 15 16.44 9.70 -9.10
CA LEU A 15 15.65 8.89 -8.21
C LEU A 15 15.72 7.44 -8.68
N ILE A 16 15.93 6.55 -7.71
CA ILE A 16 15.98 5.11 -7.95
C ILE A 16 14.66 4.51 -7.54
N GLY A 17 14.15 3.66 -8.41
CA GLY A 17 12.92 2.96 -8.20
C GLY A 17 12.94 1.49 -8.61
N PHE A 18 11.87 0.76 -8.33
CA PHE A 18 11.74 -0.66 -8.66
C PHE A 18 10.33 -1.00 -9.17
N GLY A 19 10.21 -1.50 -10.40
CA GLY A 19 8.91 -1.80 -10.98
C GLY A 19 8.98 -2.88 -12.06
N GLY A 20 8.14 -3.91 -11.92
CA GLY A 20 8.14 -5.08 -12.82
C GLY A 20 9.39 -5.96 -12.67
N GLY A 21 9.90 -6.10 -11.44
CA GLY A 21 11.09 -6.92 -11.14
C GLY A 21 12.43 -6.31 -11.56
N LYS A 22 12.44 -5.04 -11.98
CA LYS A 22 13.63 -4.33 -12.46
C LYS A 22 13.77 -2.97 -11.79
N LEU A 23 15.01 -2.55 -11.58
CA LEU A 23 15.34 -1.20 -11.14
C LEU A 23 15.02 -0.22 -12.27
N ARG A 24 14.41 0.91 -11.90
CA ARG A 24 14.07 2.01 -12.79
C ARG A 24 14.75 3.26 -12.26
N GLU A 25 15.19 4.12 -13.16
CA GLU A 25 15.77 5.41 -12.80
C GLU A 25 14.91 6.50 -13.41
N THR A 26 14.81 7.63 -12.73
CA THR A 26 14.25 8.83 -13.34
C THR A 26 14.91 10.08 -12.80
N LYS A 27 15.21 11.01 -13.70
CA LYS A 27 15.77 12.31 -13.34
C LYS A 27 14.70 13.24 -12.81
N VAL A 28 15.05 13.95 -11.74
CA VAL A 28 14.27 15.07 -11.22
C VAL A 28 14.45 16.28 -12.15
N LEU A 29 13.39 16.67 -12.84
CA LEU A 29 13.37 17.89 -13.67
C LEU A 29 13.00 19.13 -12.86
N ASN A 30 12.12 18.98 -11.87
CA ASN A 30 11.72 20.07 -11.00
C ASN A 30 11.29 19.56 -9.62
N THR A 31 11.44 20.38 -8.59
CA THR A 31 10.90 20.12 -7.26
C THR A 31 10.09 21.32 -6.79
N ILE A 32 8.89 21.07 -6.27
CA ILE A 32 8.01 22.08 -5.71
C ILE A 32 7.76 21.70 -4.26
N LYS A 33 8.27 22.51 -3.32
CA LYS A 33 7.97 22.35 -1.89
C LYS A 33 6.56 22.89 -1.64
N THR A 34 5.71 22.07 -1.05
CA THR A 34 4.35 22.43 -0.68
C THR A 34 4.30 22.95 0.76
N ARG A 35 3.14 23.46 1.20
CA ARG A 35 2.95 23.99 2.56
C ARG A 35 3.03 22.90 3.65
N SER A 36 2.80 21.64 3.29
CA SER A 36 2.84 20.46 4.19
C SER A 36 4.22 19.80 4.27
N GLU A 37 5.29 20.53 3.96
CA GLU A 37 6.68 20.02 3.85
C GLU A 37 6.92 18.93 2.80
N THR A 38 5.85 18.49 2.12
CA THR A 38 5.87 17.57 0.99
C THR A 38 6.55 18.20 -0.23
N VAL A 39 7.33 17.42 -0.97
CA VAL A 39 8.02 17.82 -2.19
C VAL A 39 7.40 17.10 -3.38
N ARG A 40 6.81 17.88 -4.29
CA ARG A 40 6.33 17.37 -5.59
C ARG A 40 7.47 17.42 -6.59
N ILE A 41 7.84 16.26 -7.12
CA ILE A 41 8.94 16.05 -8.04
C ILE A 41 8.35 15.81 -9.42
N THR A 42 8.68 16.67 -10.38
CA THR A 42 8.43 16.40 -11.80
C THR A 42 9.60 15.61 -12.35
N THR A 43 9.32 14.46 -12.98
CA THR A 43 10.35 13.58 -13.53
C THR A 43 10.47 13.70 -15.04
N GLU A 44 11.55 13.15 -15.62
CA GLU A 44 11.78 13.20 -17.08
C GLU A 44 10.74 12.45 -17.92
N PHE A 45 9.93 11.60 -17.28
CA PHE A 45 8.80 10.91 -17.92
C PHE A 45 7.48 11.69 -17.81
N GLY A 46 7.51 12.94 -17.38
CA GLY A 46 6.33 13.82 -17.25
C GLY A 46 5.41 13.48 -16.08
N LYS A 47 5.77 12.50 -15.24
CA LYS A 47 5.02 12.14 -14.02
C LYS A 47 5.42 13.03 -12.85
N SER A 48 4.43 13.37 -12.02
CA SER A 48 4.65 14.03 -10.73
C SER A 48 4.67 12.99 -9.62
N ILE A 49 5.77 12.90 -8.89
CA ILE A 49 5.88 12.10 -7.66
C ILE A 49 5.71 13.05 -6.47
N VAL A 50 4.96 12.64 -5.46
CA VAL A 50 4.78 13.41 -4.23
C VAL A 50 5.56 12.73 -3.12
N VAL A 51 6.45 13.46 -2.44
CA VAL A 51 7.37 12.94 -1.42
C VAL A 51 7.12 13.64 -0.09
N THR A 52 6.80 12.91 0.97
CA THR A 52 6.62 13.51 2.31
C THR A 52 7.89 13.38 3.16
N PRO A 53 8.09 14.24 4.19
CA PRO A 53 9.25 14.15 5.09
C PRO A 53 9.46 12.78 5.76
N GLU A 54 8.37 12.06 6.00
CA GLU A 54 8.30 10.74 6.66
C GLU A 54 8.67 9.59 5.70
N HIS A 55 8.78 9.88 4.40
CA HIS A 55 9.03 8.92 3.33
C HIS A 55 10.29 9.29 2.53
N PRO A 56 11.50 8.92 2.99
CA PRO A 56 12.74 9.28 2.31
C PRO A 56 12.92 8.50 0.99
N PHE A 57 13.68 9.06 0.03
CA PHE A 57 13.96 8.43 -1.26
C PHE A 57 15.45 8.11 -1.44
N TYR A 58 15.75 7.09 -2.25
CA TYR A 58 17.13 6.82 -2.68
C TYR A 58 17.50 7.71 -3.87
N VAL A 59 18.61 8.43 -3.72
CA VAL A 59 19.18 9.28 -4.76
C VAL A 59 20.58 8.81 -5.14
N SER A 60 20.84 8.67 -6.44
CA SER A 60 22.19 8.46 -7.00
C SER A 60 22.79 9.81 -7.44
N PRO A 61 24.04 10.13 -7.09
CA PRO A 61 24.70 11.37 -7.50
C PRO A 61 24.93 11.47 -9.02
N SER A 62 25.03 10.35 -9.72
CA SER A 62 25.14 10.20 -11.18
C SER A 62 25.77 8.83 -11.46
N ARG A 63 25.03 7.90 -12.04
CA ARG A 63 25.49 6.72 -12.82
C ARG A 63 24.34 5.74 -12.99
N THR A 64 24.32 5.09 -14.15
CA THR A 64 23.41 4.01 -14.51
C THR A 64 23.68 2.79 -13.64
N ILE A 65 22.71 2.41 -12.83
CA ILE A 65 22.74 1.28 -11.93
C ILE A 65 22.13 0.10 -12.67
N ARG A 66 22.92 -0.95 -12.95
CA ARG A 66 22.37 -2.22 -13.40
C ARG A 66 22.09 -3.10 -12.18
N ALA A 67 20.82 -3.20 -11.80
CA ALA A 67 20.36 -4.22 -10.87
C ALA A 67 20.10 -5.51 -11.65
N ASP A 68 20.73 -6.60 -11.22
CA ASP A 68 20.60 -7.89 -11.92
C ASP A 68 19.67 -8.86 -11.17
N ARG A 69 19.41 -8.65 -9.87
CA ARG A 69 18.44 -9.46 -9.12
C ARG A 69 17.93 -8.79 -7.83
N SER A 70 16.62 -8.87 -7.62
CA SER A 70 16.00 -8.78 -6.31
C SER A 70 15.78 -10.20 -5.77
N ILE A 71 16.20 -10.47 -4.53
CA ILE A 71 15.91 -11.74 -3.85
C ILE A 71 15.11 -11.39 -2.59
N GLY A 72 13.79 -11.57 -2.63
CA GLY A 72 12.93 -11.28 -1.47
C GLY A 72 13.02 -9.83 -1.01
N ARG A 73 13.55 -9.61 0.21
CA ARG A 73 13.71 -8.30 0.89
C ARG A 73 15.00 -7.55 0.53
N GLU A 74 15.81 -8.11 -0.35
CA GLU A 74 17.14 -7.61 -0.68
C GLU A 74 17.23 -7.16 -2.14
N ILE A 75 17.84 -5.98 -2.35
CA ILE A 75 18.21 -5.49 -3.68
C ILE A 75 19.73 -5.58 -3.79
N ILE A 76 20.22 -6.32 -4.79
CA ILE A 76 21.66 -6.43 -5.06
C ILE A 76 22.00 -5.55 -6.25
N ILE A 77 22.95 -4.64 -6.05
CA ILE A 77 23.42 -3.68 -7.05
C ILE A 77 24.87 -4.02 -7.44
N LEU A 78 25.13 -4.20 -8.74
CA LEU A 78 26.44 -4.53 -9.29
C LEU A 78 27.18 -3.27 -9.80
N ASP A 79 28.50 -3.24 -9.63
CA ASP A 79 29.38 -2.18 -10.17
C ASP A 79 29.74 -2.49 -11.63
N PRO A 80 29.50 -1.58 -12.58
CA PRO A 80 30.00 -1.75 -13.94
C PRO A 80 31.55 -1.76 -14.05
N ASP A 81 32.31 -1.36 -13.03
CA ASP A 81 33.78 -1.28 -13.09
C ASP A 81 34.50 -2.66 -12.92
N SER A 82 33.85 -3.79 -13.24
CA SER A 82 34.45 -5.14 -13.22
C SER A 82 35.09 -5.51 -14.59
N ILE A 83 36.43 -5.52 -14.57
CA ILE A 83 37.48 -5.85 -15.56
C ILE A 83 37.06 -6.60 -16.85
N GLU A 84 37.43 -6.05 -18.02
CA GLU A 84 37.47 -6.72 -19.34
C GLU A 84 38.70 -7.65 -19.48
N ILE A 85 38.51 -8.88 -19.98
CA ILE A 85 39.62 -9.72 -20.50
C ILE A 85 39.37 -9.98 -21.99
N GLY A 86 40.12 -9.30 -22.86
CA GLY A 86 40.00 -9.40 -24.31
C GLY A 86 40.71 -10.63 -24.92
N GLY A 87 40.08 -11.25 -25.93
CA GLY A 87 40.70 -12.26 -26.80
C GLY A 87 40.85 -11.76 -28.24
N LYS A 88 42.02 -11.94 -28.85
CA LYS A 88 42.33 -11.46 -30.22
C LYS A 88 41.68 -12.34 -31.30
N VAL A 89 40.98 -11.72 -32.26
CA VAL A 89 40.75 -12.30 -33.59
C VAL A 89 41.56 -11.47 -34.61
N LYS A 90 42.35 -12.15 -35.44
CA LYS A 90 43.17 -11.53 -36.49
C LYS A 90 42.29 -10.69 -37.43
N ALA A 91 42.87 -9.57 -37.89
CA ALA A 91 42.29 -8.51 -38.74
C ALA A 91 41.53 -7.39 -38.00
N GLY A 92 42.25 -6.64 -37.15
CA GLY A 92 42.19 -5.18 -37.15
C GLY A 92 40.96 -4.47 -36.56
N LYS A 93 39.98 -5.17 -35.99
CA LYS A 93 38.92 -4.57 -35.18
C LYS A 93 38.70 -5.39 -33.93
N GLU A 94 38.96 -4.80 -32.76
CA GLU A 94 38.53 -5.38 -31.49
C GLU A 94 37.00 -5.46 -31.50
N ARG A 95 36.47 -6.69 -31.42
CA ARG A 95 35.05 -6.94 -31.15
C ARG A 95 34.99 -7.71 -29.84
N VAL A 96 34.19 -7.21 -28.91
CA VAL A 96 33.84 -7.93 -27.68
C VAL A 96 33.01 -9.15 -28.09
N VAL A 97 33.60 -10.35 -28.02
CA VAL A 97 32.94 -11.60 -28.44
C VAL A 97 32.25 -12.30 -27.26
N LYS A 98 32.63 -11.97 -26.02
CA LYS A 98 32.01 -12.50 -24.80
C LYS A 98 32.30 -11.57 -23.61
N ILE A 99 31.27 -11.26 -22.83
CA ILE A 99 31.39 -10.59 -21.53
C ILE A 99 31.19 -11.68 -20.48
N GLU A 100 32.22 -12.00 -19.71
CA GLU A 100 32.11 -12.84 -18.52
C GLU A 100 32.31 -11.98 -17.27
N TYR A 101 31.31 -11.96 -16.41
CA TYR A 101 31.37 -11.25 -15.13
C TYR A 101 32.25 -12.04 -14.17
N SER A 102 33.47 -11.53 -13.91
CA SER A 102 34.36 -12.11 -12.91
C SER A 102 33.93 -11.68 -11.50
N GLY A 103 32.91 -12.36 -10.98
CA GLY A 103 32.55 -12.31 -9.57
C GLY A 103 31.51 -11.24 -9.24
N VAL A 104 30.46 -11.68 -8.56
CA VAL A 104 29.49 -10.81 -7.89
C VAL A 104 30.23 -10.04 -6.80
N LYS A 105 30.40 -8.73 -6.96
CA LYS A 105 30.88 -7.85 -5.88
C LYS A 105 29.70 -7.04 -5.37
N THR A 106 29.12 -7.50 -4.26
CA THR A 106 28.03 -6.80 -3.57
C THR A 106 28.55 -5.47 -3.04
N ILE A 107 28.14 -4.34 -3.63
CA ILE A 107 28.56 -3.02 -3.15
C ILE A 107 27.74 -2.60 -1.92
N ASN A 108 26.45 -2.95 -1.89
CA ASN A 108 25.56 -2.68 -0.76
C ASN A 108 24.49 -3.79 -0.66
N HIS A 109 24.25 -4.26 0.56
CA HIS A 109 23.13 -5.11 0.92
C HIS A 109 22.05 -4.21 1.55
N PHE A 110 20.87 -4.17 0.94
CA PHE A 110 19.75 -3.38 1.46
C PHE A 110 18.77 -4.34 2.11
N GLU A 111 18.81 -4.43 3.44
CA GLU A 111 17.77 -5.11 4.19
C GLU A 111 16.63 -4.10 4.39
N THR A 112 15.48 -4.31 3.74
CA THR A 112 14.30 -3.53 4.08
C THR A 112 13.88 -3.91 5.50
N GLU A 113 14.03 -3.01 6.47
CA GLU A 113 13.39 -3.19 7.78
C GLU A 113 11.88 -3.43 7.57
N THR A 114 11.24 -4.08 8.54
CA THR A 114 9.90 -4.67 8.44
C THR A 114 8.73 -3.70 8.12
N HIS A 115 9.01 -2.44 7.78
CA HIS A 115 8.06 -1.34 7.65
C HIS A 115 8.19 -0.48 6.35
N ASN A 116 9.02 -0.87 5.37
CA ASN A 116 9.21 -0.11 4.09
C ASN A 116 8.66 -0.87 2.85
N TYR A 117 8.10 -0.19 1.83
CA TYR A 117 7.60 -0.74 0.55
C TYR A 117 7.61 0.17 -0.68
N ILE A 118 7.55 -0.42 -1.89
CA ILE A 118 7.68 0.27 -3.18
C ILE A 118 6.31 0.70 -3.78
N SER A 119 6.03 2.01 -3.85
CA SER A 119 4.87 2.67 -4.48
C SER A 119 5.26 3.41 -5.78
N GLU A 120 4.57 3.15 -6.89
CA GLU A 120 4.88 3.71 -8.22
C GLU A 120 6.35 3.55 -8.66
N SER A 121 6.97 2.47 -8.21
CA SER A 121 8.41 2.24 -8.26
C SER A 121 9.25 2.93 -7.18
N PHE A 122 8.77 3.48 -6.07
CA PHE A 122 9.61 4.15 -5.05
C PHE A 122 9.30 3.72 -3.61
N ILE A 123 10.30 3.67 -2.73
CA ILE A 123 10.14 3.12 -1.36
C ILE A 123 9.44 4.14 -0.40
N SER A 124 8.44 3.72 0.38
CA SER A 124 7.50 4.43 1.28
C SER A 124 6.95 3.49 2.41
N HIS A 125 6.29 3.96 3.50
CA HIS A 125 6.20 3.29 4.82
C HIS A 125 4.77 2.86 5.29
N ASN A 126 4.70 1.60 5.78
CA ASN A 126 3.83 0.79 6.69
C ASN A 126 2.26 0.69 6.77
N CYS A 127 1.73 -0.54 7.03
CA CYS A 127 0.43 -0.95 7.65
C CYS A 127 0.36 -2.50 7.93
N ASP A 128 -0.55 -2.97 8.81
CA ASP A 128 -0.62 -4.32 9.45
C ASP A 128 -0.93 -5.52 8.52
N THR A 129 -1.50 -5.30 7.33
CA THR A 129 -1.72 -6.34 6.32
C THR A 129 -0.54 -6.41 5.34
N LYS A 130 0.67 -6.57 5.87
CA LYS A 130 1.95 -6.42 5.12
C LYS A 130 2.09 -7.26 3.84
N TYR A 131 1.28 -8.31 3.66
CA TYR A 131 1.35 -9.23 2.51
C TYR A 131 0.48 -8.80 1.32
N SER A 132 -0.55 -7.97 1.51
CA SER A 132 -1.41 -7.51 0.41
C SER A 132 -0.82 -6.32 -0.35
N TYR A 133 0.30 -5.75 0.12
CA TYR A 133 1.04 -4.69 -0.55
C TYR A 133 2.05 -5.21 -1.59
N TYR A 134 2.30 -6.52 -1.63
CA TYR A 134 3.34 -7.13 -2.47
C TYR A 134 2.95 -8.51 -3.00
N GLY A 135 3.44 -8.82 -4.19
CA GLY A 135 3.06 -10.03 -4.90
C GLY A 135 1.70 -9.87 -5.56
N GLY A 136 1.02 -11.00 -5.76
CA GLY A 136 -0.17 -11.05 -6.60
C GLY A 136 0.21 -11.19 -8.08
N ASP A 137 -0.57 -11.99 -8.79
CA ASP A 137 -0.48 -12.10 -10.23
C ASP A 137 -1.42 -11.08 -10.85
N LYS A 138 -1.01 -10.46 -11.95
CA LYS A 138 -1.96 -9.72 -12.78
C LYS A 138 -2.99 -10.71 -13.30
N ARG A 139 -4.22 -10.55 -12.84
CA ARG A 139 -5.39 -11.33 -13.26
C ARG A 139 -6.34 -10.40 -13.99
N ASP A 140 -6.98 -10.90 -15.01
CA ASP A 140 -8.08 -10.20 -15.65
C ASP A 140 -9.34 -10.29 -14.77
N VAL A 141 -10.19 -9.26 -14.88
CA VAL A 141 -11.43 -9.15 -14.11
C VAL A 141 -12.35 -10.35 -14.35
N GLU A 142 -12.45 -10.82 -15.60
CA GLU A 142 -13.30 -11.97 -15.95
C GLU A 142 -12.85 -13.24 -15.24
N SER A 143 -11.55 -13.51 -15.24
CA SER A 143 -10.96 -14.66 -14.58
C SER A 143 -11.23 -14.66 -13.08
N LEU A 144 -11.19 -13.49 -12.43
CA LEU A 144 -11.54 -13.36 -11.01
C LEU A 144 -13.03 -13.61 -10.76
N VAL A 145 -13.91 -13.14 -11.64
CA VAL A 145 -15.36 -13.37 -11.54
C VAL A 145 -15.69 -14.85 -11.75
N GLU A 146 -15.08 -15.51 -12.74
CA GLU A 146 -15.27 -16.95 -12.97
C GLU A 146 -14.70 -17.79 -11.82
N GLU A 147 -13.56 -17.38 -11.25
CA GLU A 147 -13.03 -18.00 -10.03
C GLU A 147 -14.02 -17.84 -8.86
N ALA A 148 -14.57 -16.64 -8.66
CA ALA A 148 -15.58 -16.39 -7.63
C ALA A 148 -16.82 -17.29 -7.79
N LYS A 149 -17.32 -17.48 -9.03
CA LYS A 149 -18.44 -18.38 -9.35
C LYS A 149 -18.15 -19.85 -9.08
N SER A 150 -16.89 -20.25 -9.10
CA SER A 150 -16.49 -21.63 -8.81
C SER A 150 -16.66 -22.00 -7.33
N TYR A 151 -16.71 -21.01 -6.43
CA TYR A 151 -16.94 -21.21 -5.01
C TYR A 151 -18.44 -21.26 -4.70
N SER A 152 -18.84 -22.09 -3.73
CA SER A 152 -20.22 -22.19 -3.25
C SER A 152 -20.59 -21.07 -2.26
N THR A 153 -20.42 -19.81 -2.67
CA THR A 153 -20.74 -18.62 -1.88
C THR A 153 -21.38 -17.54 -2.76
N LYS A 154 -22.21 -16.69 -2.14
CA LYS A 154 -22.71 -15.46 -2.76
C LYS A 154 -21.97 -14.21 -2.29
N TYR A 155 -21.04 -14.34 -1.35
CA TYR A 155 -20.34 -13.21 -0.75
C TYR A 155 -18.89 -13.16 -1.24
N VAL A 156 -18.47 -11.98 -1.69
CA VAL A 156 -17.09 -11.68 -2.06
C VAL A 156 -16.64 -10.45 -1.27
N SER A 157 -15.57 -10.59 -0.50
CA SER A 157 -14.93 -9.46 0.16
C SER A 157 -13.72 -9.01 -0.66
N ILE A 158 -13.74 -7.74 -1.08
CA ILE A 158 -12.62 -7.08 -1.74
C ILE A 158 -11.85 -6.31 -0.66
N THR A 159 -10.59 -6.65 -0.49
CA THR A 159 -9.74 -6.15 0.59
C THR A 159 -8.27 -6.09 0.18
N GLY A 160 -7.43 -5.53 1.05
CA GLY A 160 -5.96 -5.56 1.05
C GLY A 160 -5.27 -4.77 -0.07
N GLY A 161 -4.03 -4.28 0.08
CA GLY A 161 -3.72 -3.20 1.01
C GLY A 161 -4.85 -2.17 1.07
N GLU A 162 -4.74 -1.07 0.31
CA GLU A 162 -5.91 -0.23 0.00
C GLU A 162 -6.46 -0.66 -1.38
N PRO A 163 -7.61 -1.36 -1.45
CA PRO A 163 -8.14 -1.87 -2.71
C PRO A 163 -8.42 -0.77 -3.74
N LEU A 164 -8.85 0.42 -3.29
CA LEU A 164 -9.20 1.55 -4.18
C LEU A 164 -8.00 2.17 -4.91
N LEU A 165 -6.76 1.81 -4.54
CA LEU A 165 -5.57 2.17 -5.33
C LEU A 165 -5.51 1.45 -6.69
N GLN A 166 -6.24 0.36 -6.86
CA GLN A 166 -6.26 -0.42 -8.09
C GLN A 166 -7.41 0.03 -9.00
N ARG A 167 -7.10 0.66 -10.14
CA ARG A 167 -8.13 1.16 -11.07
C ARG A 167 -9.11 0.10 -11.55
N ASP A 168 -8.65 -1.14 -11.71
CA ASP A 168 -9.48 -2.25 -12.19
C ASP A 168 -10.41 -2.82 -11.10
N VAL A 169 -10.34 -2.32 -9.86
CA VAL A 169 -11.24 -2.73 -8.77
C VAL A 169 -12.69 -2.29 -9.02
N TYR A 170 -12.91 -1.12 -9.65
CA TYR A 170 -14.27 -0.63 -9.94
C TYR A 170 -14.97 -1.49 -10.99
N PRO A 171 -14.34 -1.81 -12.15
CA PRO A 171 -14.87 -2.82 -13.05
C PRO A 171 -15.11 -4.18 -12.39
N LEU A 172 -14.21 -4.63 -11.50
CA LEU A 172 -14.41 -5.90 -10.78
C LEU A 172 -15.65 -5.87 -9.88
N MET A 173 -15.86 -4.78 -9.12
CA MET A 173 -17.04 -4.61 -8.28
C MET A 173 -18.32 -4.69 -9.10
N HIS A 174 -18.43 -3.91 -10.19
CA HIS A 174 -19.59 -3.97 -11.08
C HIS A 174 -19.83 -5.38 -11.64
N ARG A 175 -18.77 -6.05 -12.10
CA ARG A 175 -18.92 -7.39 -12.69
C ARG A 175 -19.31 -8.46 -11.68
N LEU A 176 -18.89 -8.34 -10.43
CA LEU A 176 -19.37 -9.22 -9.36
C LEU A 176 -20.85 -8.94 -9.04
N LEU A 177 -21.25 -7.68 -8.94
CA LEU A 177 -22.64 -7.28 -8.69
C LEU A 177 -23.58 -7.74 -9.83
N ASP A 178 -23.16 -7.58 -11.10
CA ASP A 178 -23.86 -8.06 -12.30
C ASP A 178 -24.08 -9.59 -12.32
N ASN A 179 -23.31 -10.33 -11.51
CA ASN A 179 -23.40 -11.78 -11.36
C ASN A 179 -24.05 -12.17 -10.01
N ASP A 180 -24.87 -11.28 -9.43
CA ASP A 180 -25.67 -11.49 -8.21
C ASP A 180 -24.86 -11.80 -6.94
N PHE A 181 -23.57 -11.41 -6.90
CA PHE A 181 -22.79 -11.47 -5.67
C PHE A 181 -23.16 -10.32 -4.72
N TYR A 182 -23.07 -10.59 -3.43
CA TYR A 182 -22.93 -9.57 -2.40
C TYR A 182 -21.45 -9.22 -2.25
N VAL A 183 -21.11 -7.97 -2.54
CA VAL A 183 -19.74 -7.48 -2.53
C VAL A 183 -19.51 -6.63 -1.28
N ILE A 184 -18.45 -6.92 -0.54
CA ILE A 184 -18.03 -6.18 0.65
C ILE A 184 -16.68 -5.54 0.37
N LEU A 185 -16.62 -4.21 0.29
CA LEU A 185 -15.38 -3.46 0.18
C LEU A 185 -14.83 -3.14 1.57
N GLU A 186 -13.67 -3.67 1.89
CA GLU A 186 -12.91 -3.33 3.09
C GLU A 186 -11.87 -2.25 2.72
N THR A 187 -12.11 -1.00 3.11
CA THR A 187 -11.24 0.15 2.76
C THR A 187 -10.79 0.92 4.00
N SER A 188 -9.64 1.58 3.92
CA SER A 188 -9.19 2.52 4.96
C SER A 188 -9.86 3.90 4.88
N GLY A 189 -10.57 4.18 3.78
CA GLY A 189 -11.13 5.51 3.54
C GLY A 189 -10.06 6.57 3.21
N SER A 190 -8.86 6.16 2.81
CA SER A 190 -7.79 7.08 2.39
C SER A 190 -7.89 7.52 0.92
N ILE A 191 -8.82 6.91 0.17
CA ILE A 191 -9.20 7.27 -1.21
C ILE A 191 -10.69 7.60 -1.20
N SER A 192 -11.12 8.54 -2.06
CA SER A 192 -12.55 8.87 -2.21
C SER A 192 -13.36 7.62 -2.58
N ILE A 193 -14.54 7.47 -1.97
CA ILE A 193 -15.46 6.38 -2.27
C ILE A 193 -16.58 6.78 -3.25
N GLU A 194 -16.52 7.98 -3.85
CA GLU A 194 -17.54 8.49 -4.78
C GLU A 194 -17.77 7.58 -5.99
N ASP A 195 -16.71 6.92 -6.47
CA ASP A 195 -16.76 6.02 -7.63
C ASP A 195 -17.14 4.57 -7.24
N VAL A 196 -17.38 4.30 -5.95
CA VAL A 196 -17.79 2.96 -5.48
C VAL A 196 -19.27 2.73 -5.83
N PRO A 197 -19.64 1.55 -6.36
CA PRO A 197 -21.04 1.24 -6.67
C PRO A 197 -21.95 1.32 -5.44
N THR A 198 -23.22 1.68 -5.62
CA THR A 198 -24.17 2.00 -4.52
C THR A 198 -25.36 1.03 -4.42
N GLU A 199 -25.37 -0.03 -5.21
CA GLU A 199 -26.41 -1.08 -5.27
C GLU A 199 -26.58 -1.78 -3.92
N ASP A 200 -27.79 -2.25 -3.59
CA ASP A 200 -28.11 -2.82 -2.26
C ASP A 200 -27.23 -4.02 -1.84
N ASN A 201 -26.70 -4.77 -2.81
CA ASN A 201 -25.76 -5.87 -2.60
C ASN A 201 -24.28 -5.45 -2.55
N MET A 202 -23.99 -4.15 -2.60
CA MET A 202 -22.68 -3.56 -2.33
C MET A 202 -22.65 -2.98 -0.92
N ILE A 203 -21.68 -3.39 -0.11
CA ILE A 203 -21.47 -2.95 1.27
C ILE A 203 -20.05 -2.40 1.42
N ILE A 204 -19.92 -1.23 2.03
CA ILE A 204 -18.63 -0.62 2.37
C ILE A 204 -18.38 -0.85 3.86
N SER A 205 -17.24 -1.44 4.19
CA SER A 205 -16.67 -1.44 5.55
C SER A 205 -15.46 -0.51 5.55
N MET A 206 -15.67 0.72 6.03
CA MET A 206 -14.64 1.74 6.08
C MET A 206 -13.98 1.78 7.47
N ASP A 207 -12.67 1.57 7.54
CA ASP A 207 -11.87 1.58 8.76
C ASP A 207 -11.15 2.92 8.96
N ILE A 208 -11.70 3.77 9.83
CA ILE A 208 -11.08 5.04 10.19
C ILE A 208 -9.84 4.77 11.03
N LYS A 209 -8.69 5.28 10.55
CA LYS A 209 -7.41 5.12 11.22
C LYS A 209 -7.34 5.95 12.49
N THR A 210 -7.10 5.28 13.60
CA THR A 210 -7.00 5.85 14.94
C THR A 210 -5.55 6.22 15.26
N PRO A 211 -5.28 7.06 16.28
CA PRO A 211 -3.93 7.53 16.62
C PRO A 211 -2.87 6.44 16.81
N SER A 212 -3.22 5.25 17.30
CA SER A 212 -2.27 4.13 17.45
C SER A 212 -1.75 3.58 16.12
N SER A 213 -2.47 3.81 15.01
CA SER A 213 -2.07 3.36 13.69
C SER A 213 -0.99 4.21 13.04
N ASP A 214 -0.69 5.40 13.58
CA ASP A 214 0.17 6.43 12.97
C ASP A 214 -0.26 6.84 11.54
N MET A 215 -1.56 6.74 11.23
CA MET A 215 -2.12 6.98 9.87
C MET A 215 -3.34 7.92 9.88
N VAL A 216 -3.54 8.68 10.95
CA VAL A 216 -4.73 9.54 11.15
C VAL A 216 -4.86 10.62 10.05
N GLU A 217 -3.73 11.13 9.57
CA GLU A 217 -3.62 12.15 8.53
C GLU A 217 -4.09 11.66 7.15
N HIS A 218 -4.21 10.34 6.96
CA HIS A 218 -4.67 9.74 5.72
C HIS A 218 -6.18 9.55 5.64
N ASN A 219 -6.91 9.77 6.74
CA ASN A 219 -8.37 9.66 6.74
C ASN A 219 -9.00 10.79 5.89
N LEU A 220 -9.79 10.42 4.89
CA LEU A 220 -10.68 11.35 4.19
C LEU A 220 -12.07 11.29 4.84
N TYR A 221 -12.32 12.16 5.81
CA TYR A 221 -13.58 12.13 6.57
C TYR A 221 -14.81 12.45 5.72
N ASP A 222 -14.66 13.15 4.60
CA ASP A 222 -15.75 13.42 3.65
C ASP A 222 -16.37 12.11 3.11
N ASN A 223 -15.63 11.00 3.11
CA ASN A 223 -16.16 9.68 2.78
C ASN A 223 -17.29 9.23 3.72
N ILE A 224 -17.35 9.73 4.96
CA ILE A 224 -18.40 9.33 5.91
C ILE A 224 -19.78 9.78 5.41
N GLU A 225 -19.87 10.93 4.72
CA GLU A 225 -21.13 11.43 4.16
C GLU A 225 -21.64 10.61 2.98
N LEU A 226 -20.75 9.84 2.35
CA LEU A 226 -21.06 8.97 1.21
C LEU A 226 -21.50 7.57 1.65
N LEU A 227 -21.32 7.21 2.92
CA LEU A 227 -21.77 5.93 3.45
C LEU A 227 -23.28 5.90 3.63
N GLY A 228 -23.91 4.79 3.22
CA GLY A 228 -25.32 4.51 3.43
C GLY A 228 -25.59 3.74 4.72
N LYS A 229 -26.88 3.56 5.03
CA LYS A 229 -27.35 2.83 6.24
C LYS A 229 -26.92 1.36 6.31
N LYS A 230 -26.63 0.76 5.15
CA LYS A 230 -26.18 -0.63 5.01
C LYS A 230 -24.69 -0.81 5.30
N ASP A 231 -23.94 0.29 5.32
CA ASP A 231 -22.49 0.28 5.42
C ASP A 231 -22.01 0.27 6.87
N TYR A 232 -20.72 0.01 7.04
CA TYR A 232 -20.07 -0.08 8.33
C TYR A 232 -18.99 0.99 8.47
N LEU A 233 -19.04 1.73 9.56
CA LEU A 233 -17.95 2.61 9.99
C LEU A 233 -17.21 1.94 11.14
N LYS A 234 -15.97 1.51 10.87
CA LYS A 234 -15.16 0.70 11.78
C LYS A 234 -14.01 1.53 12.34
N PHE A 235 -13.64 1.23 13.58
CA PHE A 235 -12.47 1.78 14.25
C PHE A 235 -11.71 0.66 14.95
N VAL A 236 -10.42 0.51 14.65
CA VAL A 236 -9.52 -0.33 15.45
C VAL A 236 -9.07 0.45 16.69
N ILE A 237 -9.33 -0.10 17.88
CA ILE A 237 -9.06 0.54 19.18
C ILE A 237 -7.98 -0.26 19.92
N ALA A 238 -6.80 0.35 20.11
CA ALA A 238 -5.72 -0.22 20.91
C ALA A 238 -5.78 0.25 22.37
N ASP A 239 -6.14 1.52 22.59
CA ASP A 239 -6.08 2.16 23.90
C ASP A 239 -7.14 3.28 24.12
N GLU A 240 -7.04 3.97 25.26
CA GLU A 240 -7.94 5.06 25.65
C GLU A 240 -7.90 6.26 24.68
N LYS A 241 -6.72 6.52 24.07
CA LYS A 241 -6.53 7.63 23.14
C LYS A 241 -7.31 7.35 21.86
N ASP A 242 -7.26 6.11 21.36
CA ASP A 242 -8.06 5.68 20.22
C ASP A 242 -9.55 5.72 20.52
N PHE A 243 -9.97 5.23 21.69
CA PHE A 243 -11.38 5.24 22.10
C PHE A 243 -11.95 6.67 22.15
N THR A 244 -11.20 7.59 22.75
CA THR A 244 -11.58 9.01 22.83
C THR A 244 -11.61 9.66 21.46
N PHE A 245 -10.63 9.35 20.60
CA PHE A 245 -10.58 9.82 19.23
C PHE A 245 -11.77 9.31 18.40
N ALA A 246 -12.06 8.01 18.44
CA ALA A 246 -13.16 7.43 17.67
C ALA A 246 -14.51 8.08 18.03
N LYS A 247 -14.74 8.32 19.32
CA LYS A 247 -15.92 9.08 19.78
C LYS A 247 -15.99 10.49 19.21
N SER A 248 -14.87 11.23 19.19
CA SER A 248 -14.87 12.60 18.67
C SER A 248 -15.12 12.64 17.16
N ILE A 249 -14.67 11.63 16.42
CA ILE A 249 -15.00 11.47 15.00
C ILE A 249 -16.50 11.22 14.81
N ILE A 250 -17.11 10.30 15.58
CA ILE A 250 -18.54 10.00 15.49
C ILE A 250 -19.41 11.21 15.83
N GLU A 251 -19.01 12.00 16.83
CA GLU A 251 -19.72 13.24 17.19
C GLU A 251 -19.60 14.31 16.09
N LYS A 252 -18.42 14.41 15.47
CA LYS A 252 -18.14 15.40 14.42
C LYS A 252 -18.78 15.03 13.07
N TYR A 253 -18.84 13.75 12.74
CA TYR A 253 -19.36 13.22 11.48
C TYR A 253 -20.43 12.18 11.75
N PRO A 254 -21.70 12.59 11.91
CA PRO A 254 -22.81 11.69 12.15
C PRO A 254 -22.97 10.67 11.02
N PHE A 255 -23.19 9.41 11.39
CA PHE A 255 -23.42 8.30 10.48
C PHE A 255 -24.62 7.49 10.95
N GLU A 256 -25.54 7.16 10.04
CA GLU A 256 -26.80 6.45 10.38
C GLU A 256 -26.69 4.92 10.28
N GLY A 257 -25.61 4.39 9.71
CA GLY A 257 -25.38 2.95 9.63
C GLY A 257 -24.74 2.39 10.91
N GLU A 258 -24.13 1.20 10.79
CA GLU A 258 -23.59 0.51 11.96
C GLU A 258 -22.14 0.92 12.25
N ILE A 259 -21.91 1.37 13.48
CA ILE A 259 -20.58 1.74 13.98
C ILE A 259 -19.99 0.56 14.74
N ILE A 260 -18.76 0.18 14.37
CA ILE A 260 -18.04 -0.98 14.91
C ILE A 260 -16.75 -0.52 15.60
N PHE A 261 -16.61 -0.85 16.88
CA PHE A 261 -15.32 -0.79 17.57
C PHE A 261 -14.70 -2.17 17.61
N GLN A 262 -13.51 -2.31 17.01
CA GLN A 262 -12.77 -3.55 16.94
C GLN A 262 -11.50 -3.43 17.80
N PRO A 263 -11.25 -4.34 18.75
CA PRO A 263 -10.01 -4.30 19.51
C PRO A 263 -8.79 -4.66 18.64
N GLU A 264 -7.70 -3.93 18.80
CA GLU A 264 -6.42 -4.23 18.14
C GLU A 264 -5.95 -5.65 18.48
N GLY A 265 -5.59 -6.42 17.45
CA GLY A 265 -5.06 -7.78 17.59
C GLY A 265 -5.99 -8.78 18.28
N GLY A 266 -7.29 -8.46 18.43
CA GLY A 266 -8.24 -9.28 19.18
C GLY A 266 -8.00 -9.29 20.71
N LYS A 267 -7.13 -8.43 21.24
CA LYS A 267 -6.82 -8.35 22.67
C LYS A 267 -7.80 -7.40 23.38
N ASN A 268 -7.91 -7.44 24.70
CA ASN A 268 -8.67 -6.44 25.48
C ASN A 268 -10.16 -6.24 25.11
N LEU A 269 -10.81 -7.23 24.47
CA LEU A 269 -12.24 -7.19 24.11
C LEU A 269 -13.14 -6.82 25.30
N LYS A 270 -12.86 -7.39 26.48
CA LYS A 270 -13.59 -7.10 27.72
C LYS A 270 -13.52 -5.62 28.09
N TRP A 271 -12.32 -5.03 28.05
CA TRP A 271 -12.11 -3.62 28.38
C TRP A 271 -12.90 -2.71 27.43
N LEU A 272 -12.84 -2.98 26.13
CA LEU A 272 -13.54 -2.18 25.13
C LEU A 272 -15.08 -2.31 25.26
N ALA A 273 -15.58 -3.52 25.51
CA ALA A 273 -16.99 -3.76 25.78
C ALA A 273 -17.47 -3.05 27.06
N GLU A 274 -16.71 -3.12 28.15
CA GLU A 274 -17.02 -2.44 29.41
C GLU A 274 -17.03 -0.91 29.24
N LYS A 275 -16.14 -0.36 28.41
CA LYS A 275 -16.11 1.07 28.07
C LYS A 275 -17.37 1.51 27.32
N VAL A 276 -17.73 0.80 26.24
CA VAL A 276 -18.94 1.07 25.45
C VAL A 276 -20.20 0.99 26.32
N LEU A 277 -20.30 -0.03 27.18
CA LEU A 277 -21.43 -0.19 28.11
C LEU A 277 -21.50 0.91 29.16
N LYS A 278 -20.36 1.26 29.78
CA LYS A 278 -20.28 2.30 30.80
C LYS A 278 -20.76 3.65 30.27
N GLU A 279 -20.43 3.95 29.02
CA GLU A 279 -20.80 5.21 28.36
C GLU A 279 -22.11 5.14 27.58
N ARG A 280 -22.75 3.96 27.55
CA ARG A 280 -24.04 3.72 26.87
C ARG A 280 -24.02 4.11 25.39
N LEU A 281 -22.91 3.83 24.72
CA LEU A 281 -22.75 4.14 23.30
C LEU A 281 -23.50 3.10 22.45
N ASN A 282 -24.19 3.56 21.40
CA ASN A 282 -24.81 2.68 20.42
C ASN A 282 -23.78 2.17 19.40
N ILE A 283 -22.83 1.36 19.87
CA ILE A 283 -21.68 0.88 19.11
C ILE A 283 -21.57 -0.63 19.27
N ARG A 284 -21.33 -1.35 18.19
CA ARG A 284 -21.07 -2.79 18.24
C ARG A 284 -19.59 -3.03 18.50
N VAL A 285 -19.27 -3.84 19.52
CA VAL A 285 -17.88 -4.26 19.77
C VAL A 285 -17.68 -5.64 19.17
N LEU A 286 -16.86 -5.73 18.11
CA LEU A 286 -16.64 -6.99 17.37
C LEU A 286 -15.16 -7.41 17.39
N PRO A 287 -14.84 -8.65 17.83
CA PRO A 287 -13.49 -9.19 17.71
C PRO A 287 -13.13 -9.51 16.26
N GLN A 288 -11.83 -9.71 16.01
CA GLN A 288 -11.34 -10.39 14.80
C GLN A 288 -11.60 -11.90 14.94
N LEU A 289 -12.82 -12.34 14.63
CA LEU A 289 -13.24 -13.74 14.86
C LEU A 289 -12.31 -14.75 14.18
N HIS A 290 -11.81 -14.45 12.97
CA HIS A 290 -10.87 -15.32 12.28
C HIS A 290 -9.57 -15.58 13.07
N LYS A 291 -9.08 -14.60 13.85
CA LYS A 291 -7.90 -14.78 14.70
C LYS A 291 -8.19 -15.69 15.89
N PHE A 292 -9.41 -15.69 16.41
CA PHE A 292 -9.80 -16.64 17.44
C PHE A 292 -9.91 -18.08 16.92
N ILE A 293 -10.40 -18.25 15.68
CA ILE A 293 -10.60 -19.57 15.09
C ILE A 293 -9.30 -20.15 14.51
N TRP A 294 -8.55 -19.35 13.76
CA TRP A 294 -7.41 -19.81 12.95
C TRP A 294 -6.08 -19.10 13.26
N GLY A 295 -6.05 -18.19 14.24
CA GLY A 295 -4.85 -17.38 14.54
C GLY A 295 -4.48 -16.47 13.36
N ASP A 296 -3.18 -16.28 13.14
CA ASP A 296 -2.65 -15.48 12.03
C ASP A 296 -2.50 -16.27 10.71
N LYS A 297 -3.24 -17.39 10.58
CA LYS A 297 -3.20 -18.22 9.37
C LYS A 297 -3.84 -17.47 8.19
N ARG A 298 -3.22 -17.58 7.01
CA ARG A 298 -3.67 -16.94 5.77
C ARG A 298 -4.60 -17.85 4.95
N GLY A 299 -5.51 -17.24 4.18
CA GLY A 299 -6.37 -17.94 3.22
C GLY A 299 -7.34 -18.92 3.86
N VAL A 300 -7.91 -18.53 5.01
CA VAL A 300 -8.82 -19.33 5.84
C VAL A 300 -10.17 -18.66 5.98
#